data_AF-A0A7V9AAN1-F1
#
_entry.id   AF-A0A7V9AAN1-F1
#
_cell.length_a   1.000
_cell.length_b   1.000
_cell.length_c   1.000
_cell.angle_alpha   90.00
_cell.angle_beta   90.00
_cell.angle_gamma   90.00
#
_symmetry.space_group_name_H-M   'P 1'
#
loop_
_entity.id
_entity.type
_entity.pdbx_description
1 polymer ?
#
loop_
_entity_poly.entity_id
_entity_poly.type
_entity_poly.pdbx_seq_one_letter_code
_entity_poly.pdbx_strand_id
1 'polypeptide(L)'
;MRDLIANRTWSYVASAVQRIDVYGGRGEDAITAVGPAAARLVRMYGNAGQDLLQARGAGRIVAYGGAGHDTLRGGESTDRLSGEGGNDWIHGNGGNDVLTGGAGNDWLNGGAGANAVFGSSGDDTIITLNDLVGDVVDPGLGFDVIWVDKNGSLTDNVSTATAADTVNAVEAFGNPGADRTLDGDRLVDPALLPQTASGQNFYYERFDGRPLFGPSGPHINDIQQGALGDCWFLASLASMAYANPDSIKSMVVDFGDGTYGVRFGSAFYRVDNDLPVSRYGDQFLSYTAFGLGGSMWAPIIEKAFTFHRQPGANSYSSIEGGFTIDAYNAYQLPDTGAIAFHSSFSFGLPAFANAASLGAGIKSLLYPSNPNTRYAVTIGIHISTSNYLISNHQYVVTGVDLDGLTGEVLNVHLRNPWRIDGGTTAYGNPNDGDIVISIDELYNCQGFCTLEFARVS
;
A
#
# COMPACT_ATOMS: atom_id res chain seq x y z
N MET A 1 14.58 31.33 4.99
CA MET A 1 14.31 31.94 3.67
C MET A 1 12.85 31.66 3.36
N ARG A 2 12.04 32.69 3.09
CA ARG A 2 10.65 32.54 2.64
C ARG A 2 10.68 32.57 1.12
N ASP A 3 10.97 31.45 0.49
CA ASP A 3 10.79 31.27 -0.94
C ASP A 3 9.89 30.05 -1.14
N LEU A 4 8.72 30.26 -1.77
CA LEU A 4 7.84 29.19 -2.24
C LEU A 4 8.60 28.37 -3.28
N ILE A 5 8.87 27.08 -2.99
CA ILE A 5 9.50 26.20 -3.96
C ILE A 5 8.96 24.77 -3.80
N ALA A 6 8.21 24.32 -4.80
CA ALA A 6 7.79 22.92 -4.95
C ALA A 6 8.99 22.00 -5.25
N ASN A 7 8.96 20.78 -4.71
CA ASN A 7 9.92 19.69 -4.96
C ASN A 7 11.41 20.01 -4.68
N ARG A 8 11.79 20.16 -3.40
CA ARG A 8 13.22 20.18 -3.00
C ARG A 8 13.55 19.32 -1.78
N THR A 9 14.55 18.45 -1.96
CA THR A 9 15.34 17.88 -0.86
C THR A 9 16.23 18.96 -0.25
N TRP A 10 16.00 19.32 1.02
CA TRP A 10 16.84 20.27 1.74
C TRP A 10 17.89 19.51 2.58
N SER A 11 19.11 19.39 2.06
CA SER A 11 20.24 18.85 2.82
C SER A 11 21.07 19.97 3.47
N TYR A 12 21.39 19.84 4.75
CA TYR A 12 22.22 20.80 5.48
C TYR A 12 23.29 20.07 6.29
N VAL A 13 24.50 20.66 6.38
CA VAL A 13 25.68 20.03 7.00
C VAL A 13 26.33 20.89 8.11
N ALA A 14 25.74 22.02 8.55
CA ALA A 14 26.40 22.91 9.51
C ALA A 14 26.04 22.62 11.00
N SER A 15 26.84 23.08 11.97
CA SER A 15 26.60 22.82 13.40
C SER A 15 26.04 24.01 14.19
N ALA A 16 25.73 25.15 13.53
CA ALA A 16 25.46 26.42 14.22
C ALA A 16 24.01 26.94 14.12
N VAL A 17 23.14 26.34 13.30
CA VAL A 17 21.74 26.77 13.18
C VAL A 17 20.91 26.13 14.29
N GLN A 18 20.26 26.91 15.15
CA GLN A 18 19.42 26.39 16.24
C GLN A 18 18.01 25.99 15.79
N ARG A 19 17.50 26.62 14.71
CA ARG A 19 16.16 26.40 14.17
C ARG A 19 16.14 26.57 12.66
N ILE A 20 15.49 25.63 11.97
CA ILE A 20 15.11 25.76 10.56
C ILE A 20 13.60 25.69 10.47
N ASP A 21 12.99 26.54 9.64
CA ASP A 21 11.59 26.43 9.23
C ASP A 21 11.56 26.28 7.70
N VAL A 22 10.84 25.28 7.19
CA VAL A 22 10.65 24.98 5.76
C VAL A 22 9.16 24.93 5.45
N TYR A 23 8.75 25.54 4.34
CA TYR A 23 7.35 25.63 3.92
C TYR A 23 7.22 25.08 2.48
N GLY A 24 6.29 24.14 2.26
CA GLY A 24 5.95 23.57 0.94
C GLY A 24 5.18 24.57 0.10
N GLY A 25 3.95 24.89 0.54
CA GLY A 25 3.18 26.01 0.02
C GLY A 25 1.84 25.57 -0.59
N ARG A 26 1.77 25.41 -1.91
CA ARG A 26 0.55 24.96 -2.60
C ARG A 26 0.94 23.83 -3.54
N GLY A 27 0.08 22.81 -3.61
CA GLY A 27 0.35 21.61 -4.39
C GLY A 27 1.13 20.60 -3.57
N GLU A 28 1.45 19.47 -4.19
CA GLU A 28 2.16 18.37 -3.53
C GLU A 28 3.64 18.69 -3.36
N ASP A 29 4.12 18.64 -2.12
CA ASP A 29 5.47 19.03 -1.73
C ASP A 29 6.23 17.91 -1.02
N ALA A 30 7.45 17.62 -1.47
CA ALA A 30 8.36 16.72 -0.78
C ALA A 30 9.46 17.48 -0.03
N ILE A 31 9.41 17.46 1.30
CA ILE A 31 10.41 18.05 2.21
C ILE A 31 11.14 16.93 2.95
N THR A 32 12.46 16.88 2.79
CA THR A 32 13.31 15.93 3.52
C THR A 32 14.34 16.68 4.35
N ALA A 33 14.30 16.50 5.67
CA ALA A 33 15.27 17.02 6.61
C ALA A 33 16.43 16.02 6.80
N VAL A 34 17.61 16.35 6.26
CA VAL A 34 18.84 15.55 6.46
C VAL A 34 19.78 16.30 7.41
N GLY A 35 20.33 15.60 8.40
CA GLY A 35 21.31 16.18 9.32
C GLY A 35 21.76 15.21 10.41
N PRO A 36 22.68 15.63 11.30
CA PRO A 36 23.04 14.84 12.49
C PRO A 36 22.00 15.04 13.62
N ALA A 37 21.86 14.03 14.49
CA ALA A 37 20.87 13.98 15.57
C ALA A 37 21.07 15.05 16.67
N ALA A 38 22.21 15.76 16.68
CA ALA A 38 22.54 16.71 17.73
C ALA A 38 21.70 18.00 17.68
N ALA A 39 20.73 18.08 18.61
CA ALA A 39 20.12 19.28 19.21
C ALA A 39 19.61 20.40 18.28
N ARG A 40 19.18 20.09 17.06
CA ARG A 40 18.62 21.09 16.14
C ARG A 40 17.13 20.88 15.91
N LEU A 41 16.35 21.96 16.07
CA LEU A 41 14.91 21.96 15.77
C LEU A 41 14.68 22.22 14.28
N VAL A 42 13.99 21.32 13.59
CA VAL A 42 13.50 21.55 12.22
C VAL A 42 11.98 21.61 12.24
N ARG A 43 11.41 22.68 11.70
CA ARG A 43 9.98 22.78 11.44
C ARG A 43 9.70 22.60 9.95
N MET A 44 8.74 21.74 9.64
CA MET A 44 8.26 21.48 8.29
C MET A 44 6.77 21.82 8.23
N TYR A 45 6.35 22.50 7.17
CA TYR A 45 4.96 22.88 6.92
C TYR A 45 4.62 22.50 5.48
N GLY A 46 3.73 21.52 5.27
CA GLY A 46 3.25 21.15 3.94
C GLY A 46 2.33 22.23 3.35
N ASN A 47 1.32 22.61 4.14
CA ASN A 47 0.28 23.60 3.89
C ASN A 47 -0.91 23.07 3.08
N ALA A 48 -0.85 22.99 1.75
CA ALA A 48 -2.00 22.58 0.96
C ALA A 48 -1.56 21.71 -0.19
N GLY A 49 -2.07 20.49 -0.29
CA GLY A 49 -1.58 19.47 -1.20
C GLY A 49 -1.39 18.15 -0.44
N GLN A 50 -1.03 17.10 -1.17
CA GLN A 50 -0.59 15.84 -0.56
C GLN A 50 0.92 15.91 -0.43
N ASP A 51 1.43 16.00 0.79
CA ASP A 51 2.81 16.36 1.06
C ASP A 51 3.59 15.19 1.69
N LEU A 52 4.88 15.11 1.39
CA LEU A 52 5.83 14.18 2.02
C LEU A 52 6.80 14.97 2.91
N LEU A 53 6.64 14.87 4.22
CA LEU A 53 7.48 15.54 5.22
C LEU A 53 8.27 14.50 6.01
N GLN A 54 9.57 14.34 5.76
CA GLN A 54 10.37 13.27 6.37
C GLN A 54 11.71 13.73 6.95
N ALA A 55 12.18 13.08 8.00
CA ALA A 55 13.54 13.26 8.53
C ALA A 55 14.44 12.03 8.30
N ARG A 56 15.73 12.29 8.07
CA ARG A 56 16.81 11.29 7.95
C ARG A 56 17.96 11.68 8.86
N GLY A 57 17.90 11.22 10.12
CA GLY A 57 18.94 11.45 11.13
C GLY A 57 19.00 12.85 11.75
N ALA A 58 18.10 13.77 11.35
CA ALA A 58 18.03 15.10 11.93
C ALA A 58 17.60 15.05 13.41
N GLY A 59 17.94 16.10 14.18
CA GLY A 59 17.40 16.28 15.54
C GLY A 59 15.90 16.59 15.52
N ARG A 60 15.34 16.89 16.69
CA ARG A 60 13.90 17.12 16.91
C ARG A 60 13.17 17.83 15.76
N ILE A 61 12.11 17.17 15.29
CA ILE A 61 11.22 17.58 14.22
C ILE A 61 9.92 18.13 14.80
N VAL A 62 9.40 19.18 14.15
CA VAL A 62 8.01 19.60 14.29
C VAL A 62 7.42 19.72 12.89
N ALA A 63 6.52 18.81 12.51
CA ALA A 63 5.92 18.79 11.19
C ALA A 63 4.41 19.06 11.27
N TYR A 64 3.92 19.84 10.32
CA TYR A 64 2.50 20.10 10.09
C TYR A 64 2.21 19.76 8.62
N GLY A 65 1.35 18.77 8.37
CA GLY A 65 0.92 18.36 7.04
C GLY A 65 0.17 19.49 6.36
N GLY A 66 -1.03 19.79 6.86
CA GLY A 66 -1.85 20.85 6.34
C GLY A 66 -3.17 20.29 5.81
N ALA A 67 -3.58 20.74 4.63
CA ALA A 67 -4.76 20.23 3.95
C ALA A 67 -4.35 19.28 2.83
N GLY A 68 -4.80 18.04 2.90
CA GLY A 68 -4.54 16.98 1.92
C GLY A 68 -4.13 15.69 2.61
N HIS A 69 -3.81 14.67 1.83
CA HIS A 69 -3.39 13.37 2.34
C HIS A 69 -1.87 13.35 2.48
N ASP A 70 -1.37 13.64 3.67
CA ASP A 70 0.04 13.87 3.92
C ASP A 70 0.75 12.63 4.45
N THR A 71 2.07 12.57 4.26
CA THR A 71 2.96 11.54 4.81
C THR A 71 4.02 12.21 5.66
N LEU A 72 3.93 12.04 6.98
CA LEU A 72 4.83 12.63 7.97
C LEU A 72 5.70 11.53 8.60
N ARG A 73 7.02 11.72 8.56
CA ARG A 73 7.99 10.81 9.19
C ARG A 73 9.00 11.57 10.05
N GLY A 74 9.00 11.27 11.34
CA GLY A 74 9.95 11.77 12.32
C GLY A 74 11.38 11.27 12.10
N GLY A 75 12.24 11.48 13.08
CA GLY A 75 13.58 10.93 13.18
C GLY A 75 13.73 10.05 14.42
N GLU A 76 14.96 9.88 14.89
CA GLU A 76 15.27 9.08 16.10
C GLU A 76 15.23 9.93 17.39
N SER A 77 14.53 11.06 17.36
CA SER A 77 14.47 12.04 18.44
C SER A 77 13.02 12.33 18.80
N THR A 78 12.78 12.87 20.00
CA THR A 78 11.44 13.34 20.38
C THR A 78 10.92 14.41 19.42
N ASP A 79 9.89 14.05 18.68
CA ASP A 79 9.28 14.81 17.61
C ASP A 79 7.85 15.27 17.95
N ARG A 80 7.31 16.14 17.11
CA ARG A 80 5.89 16.51 17.10
C ARG A 80 5.38 16.51 15.67
N LEU A 81 4.44 15.64 15.35
CA LEU A 81 3.94 15.47 14.00
C LEU A 81 2.42 15.67 14.03
N SER A 82 1.90 16.53 13.15
CA SER A 82 0.47 16.83 13.04
C SER A 82 0.04 16.74 11.58
N GLY A 83 -0.90 15.86 11.25
CA GLY A 83 -1.47 15.73 9.91
C GLY A 83 -2.34 16.93 9.52
N GLU A 84 -3.18 17.35 10.46
CA GLU A 84 -4.16 18.42 10.35
C GLU A 84 -5.44 18.01 9.60
N GLY A 85 -5.50 18.01 8.27
CA GLY A 85 -6.74 17.70 7.57
C GLY A 85 -6.54 16.88 6.30
N GLY A 86 -7.19 15.73 6.25
CA GLY A 86 -7.09 14.72 5.20
C GLY A 86 -6.87 13.35 5.84
N ASN A 87 -6.58 12.35 5.03
CA ASN A 87 -6.21 11.02 5.53
C ASN A 87 -4.69 10.94 5.53
N ASP A 88 -4.08 11.09 6.68
CA ASP A 88 -2.64 11.26 6.83
C ASP A 88 -1.94 9.96 7.24
N TRP A 89 -0.66 9.84 6.91
CA TRP A 89 0.19 8.74 7.33
C TRP A 89 1.34 9.30 8.17
N ILE A 90 1.31 9.06 9.48
CA ILE A 90 2.24 9.67 10.44
C ILE A 90 3.04 8.59 11.16
N HIS A 91 4.36 8.68 11.11
CA HIS A 91 5.27 7.76 11.80
C HIS A 91 6.33 8.53 12.60
N GLY A 92 6.37 8.31 13.92
CA GLY A 92 7.38 8.88 14.82
C GLY A 92 8.80 8.37 14.56
N ASN A 93 8.94 7.09 14.22
CA ASN A 93 10.16 6.27 14.23
C ASN A 93 10.67 6.00 15.65
N GLY A 94 11.55 6.83 16.20
CA GLY A 94 12.23 6.52 17.45
C GLY A 94 12.29 7.74 18.36
N GLY A 95 12.16 7.52 19.66
CA GLY A 95 12.07 8.59 20.65
C GLY A 95 10.66 8.73 21.20
N ASN A 96 10.49 9.65 22.14
CA ASN A 96 9.19 9.86 22.78
C ASN A 96 8.42 10.92 21.98
N ASP A 97 7.51 10.51 21.12
CA ASP A 97 6.90 11.39 20.13
C ASP A 97 5.50 11.87 20.52
N VAL A 98 5.05 12.95 19.88
CA VAL A 98 3.65 13.38 19.93
C VAL A 98 3.10 13.41 18.52
N LEU A 99 2.10 12.58 18.26
CA LEU A 99 1.45 12.43 16.96
C LEU A 99 0.00 12.88 17.07
N THR A 100 -0.45 13.67 16.11
CA THR A 100 -1.85 14.08 15.98
C THR A 100 -2.28 13.86 14.54
N GLY A 101 -3.28 13.02 14.30
CA GLY A 101 -3.90 12.83 12.99
C GLY A 101 -4.60 14.11 12.55
N GLY A 102 -5.78 14.35 13.12
CA GLY A 102 -6.54 15.56 12.88
C GLY A 102 -7.92 15.22 12.34
N ALA A 103 -8.26 15.73 11.17
CA ALA A 103 -9.55 15.49 10.54
C ALA A 103 -9.40 14.58 9.33
N GLY A 104 -10.03 13.41 9.36
CA GLY A 104 -9.96 12.42 8.30
C GLY A 104 -9.56 11.07 8.89
N ASN A 105 -9.42 10.06 8.05
CA ASN A 105 -9.11 8.71 8.51
C ASN A 105 -7.59 8.52 8.49
N ASP A 106 -6.96 8.71 9.63
CA ASP A 106 -5.51 8.79 9.74
C ASP A 106 -4.89 7.44 10.08
N TRP A 107 -3.63 7.27 9.67
CA TRP A 107 -2.80 6.16 10.07
C TRP A 107 -1.64 6.69 10.91
N LEU A 108 -1.55 6.26 12.16
CA LEU A 108 -0.61 6.80 13.14
C LEU A 108 0.23 5.67 13.75
N ASN A 109 1.56 5.75 13.61
CA ASN A 109 2.50 4.83 14.26
C ASN A 109 3.44 5.61 15.17
N GLY A 110 3.33 5.37 16.48
CA GLY A 110 4.19 6.00 17.48
C GLY A 110 5.66 5.68 17.27
N GLY A 111 5.98 4.51 16.74
CA GLY A 111 7.35 4.01 16.69
C GLY A 111 7.85 3.62 18.09
N ALA A 112 9.15 3.53 18.28
CA ALA A 112 9.74 3.12 19.55
C ALA A 112 9.88 4.29 20.54
N GLY A 113 9.31 4.18 21.74
CA GLY A 113 9.48 5.14 22.83
C GLY A 113 8.22 5.31 23.65
N ALA A 114 8.18 6.27 24.57
CA ALA A 114 6.92 6.62 25.25
C ALA A 114 6.21 7.72 24.44
N ASN A 115 5.24 7.33 23.63
CA ASN A 115 4.55 8.17 22.67
C ASN A 115 3.21 8.69 23.21
N ALA A 116 2.76 9.80 22.65
CA ALA A 116 1.40 10.29 22.81
C ALA A 116 0.76 10.42 21.43
N VAL A 117 -0.22 9.58 21.15
CA VAL A 117 -0.86 9.44 19.83
C VAL A 117 -2.32 9.83 19.92
N PHE A 118 -2.72 10.82 19.13
CA PHE A 118 -4.06 11.39 19.11
C PHE A 118 -4.67 11.25 17.70
N GLY A 119 -5.67 10.38 17.52
CA GLY A 119 -6.38 10.22 16.23
C GLY A 119 -7.18 11.47 15.88
N SER A 120 -8.03 11.88 16.82
CA SER A 120 -8.87 13.08 16.79
C SER A 120 -10.23 12.86 16.14
N SER A 121 -10.42 13.04 14.83
CA SER A 121 -11.73 12.86 14.21
C SER A 121 -11.63 12.14 12.88
N GLY A 122 -12.45 11.11 12.71
CA GLY A 122 -12.40 10.20 11.57
C GLY A 122 -12.16 8.79 12.08
N ASP A 123 -12.15 7.84 11.16
CA ASP A 123 -11.95 6.44 11.49
C ASP A 123 -10.45 6.11 11.39
N ASP A 124 -9.74 6.15 12.52
CA ASP A 124 -8.29 6.13 12.55
C ASP A 124 -7.72 4.71 12.74
N THR A 125 -6.52 4.48 12.21
CA THR A 125 -5.70 3.29 12.50
C THR A 125 -4.46 3.69 13.28
N ILE A 126 -4.39 3.27 14.54
CA ILE A 126 -3.30 3.61 15.45
C ILE A 126 -2.46 2.36 15.74
N ILE A 127 -1.13 2.52 15.74
CA ILE A 127 -0.17 1.44 15.93
C ILE A 127 0.85 1.86 16.99
N THR A 128 0.92 1.09 18.07
CA THR A 128 1.90 1.18 19.15
C THR A 128 2.64 -0.16 19.34
N LEU A 129 2.78 -0.90 18.23
CA LEU A 129 3.46 -2.20 18.24
C LEU A 129 4.99 -2.02 18.38
N ASN A 130 5.63 -3.03 18.97
CA ASN A 130 7.09 -3.20 19.05
C ASN A 130 7.88 -2.37 20.05
N ASP A 131 7.24 -1.69 21.00
CA ASP A 131 7.94 -1.30 22.22
C ASP A 131 7.24 -1.84 23.48
N LEU A 132 8.03 -1.97 24.55
CA LEU A 132 7.56 -2.41 25.86
C LEU A 132 7.39 -1.19 26.79
N VAL A 133 7.28 0.00 26.19
CA VAL A 133 7.13 1.26 26.88
C VAL A 133 5.64 1.61 26.85
N GLY A 134 5.17 2.35 27.86
CA GLY A 134 3.75 2.71 27.91
C GLY A 134 3.47 3.92 27.03
N ASP A 135 2.64 3.74 26.02
CA ASP A 135 2.10 4.82 25.18
C ASP A 135 0.83 5.41 25.77
N VAL A 136 0.52 6.65 25.39
CA VAL A 136 -0.78 7.29 25.63
C VAL A 136 -1.50 7.39 24.30
N VAL A 137 -2.62 6.70 24.17
CA VAL A 137 -3.42 6.69 22.95
C VAL A 137 -4.79 7.30 23.25
N ASP A 138 -5.18 8.29 22.46
CA ASP A 138 -6.52 8.87 22.41
C ASP A 138 -6.99 8.76 20.95
N PRO A 139 -7.82 7.76 20.62
CA PRO A 139 -8.25 7.57 19.24
C PRO A 139 -9.20 8.69 18.79
N GLY A 140 -10.01 9.22 19.71
CA GLY A 140 -10.85 10.38 19.45
C GLY A 140 -12.28 10.00 19.04
N LEU A 141 -12.79 10.64 17.98
CA LEU A 141 -14.13 10.46 17.46
C LEU A 141 -14.10 9.68 16.16
N GLY A 142 -14.79 8.55 16.14
CA GLY A 142 -14.93 7.74 14.93
C GLY A 142 -15.14 6.30 15.31
N PHE A 143 -14.98 5.43 14.34
CA PHE A 143 -14.65 4.04 14.59
C PHE A 143 -13.14 3.89 14.41
N ASP A 144 -12.43 3.56 15.48
CA ASP A 144 -10.97 3.48 15.45
C ASP A 144 -10.46 2.05 15.57
N VAL A 145 -9.32 1.75 14.94
CA VAL A 145 -8.61 0.48 15.08
C VAL A 145 -7.25 0.72 15.69
N ILE A 146 -7.01 0.16 16.87
CA ILE A 146 -5.79 0.38 17.64
C ILE A 146 -5.05 -0.95 17.78
N TRP A 147 -3.80 -0.99 17.31
CA TRP A 147 -2.92 -2.15 17.38
C TRP A 147 -1.85 -1.94 18.45
N VAL A 148 -1.93 -2.74 19.52
CA VAL A 148 -1.02 -2.67 20.68
C VAL A 148 -0.24 -3.97 20.85
N ASP A 149 0.97 -3.93 21.42
CA ASP A 149 1.67 -5.17 21.83
C ASP A 149 0.82 -5.85 22.92
N LYS A 150 0.64 -7.18 22.89
CA LYS A 150 -0.11 -7.89 23.97
C LYS A 150 0.48 -7.63 25.36
N ASN A 151 1.80 -7.57 25.48
CA ASN A 151 2.46 -7.20 26.74
C ASN A 151 2.38 -5.69 26.98
N GLY A 152 2.38 -4.90 25.90
CA GLY A 152 2.14 -3.45 25.90
C GLY A 152 0.72 -3.05 26.30
N SER A 153 -0.29 -3.90 26.10
CA SER A 153 -1.68 -3.67 26.54
C SER A 153 -1.81 -3.48 28.05
N LEU A 154 -0.79 -3.84 28.83
CA LEU A 154 -0.72 -3.62 30.28
C LEU A 154 -0.01 -2.31 30.65
N THR A 155 0.70 -1.68 29.71
CA THR A 155 1.48 -0.45 29.90
C THR A 155 0.92 0.74 29.13
N ASP A 156 0.28 0.50 27.99
CA ASP A 156 -0.37 1.50 27.15
C ASP A 156 -1.67 1.96 27.79
N ASN A 157 -1.84 3.27 27.82
CA ASN A 157 -3.04 3.92 28.28
C ASN A 157 -3.86 4.37 27.08
N VAL A 158 -4.73 3.48 26.61
CA VAL A 158 -5.76 3.81 25.62
C VAL A 158 -6.92 4.48 26.36
N SER A 159 -6.96 5.81 26.28
CA SER A 159 -8.04 6.63 26.79
C SER A 159 -9.13 6.84 25.73
N THR A 160 -10.31 7.31 26.16
CA THR A 160 -11.43 7.80 25.30
C THR A 160 -12.02 6.86 24.24
N ALA A 161 -11.44 5.68 24.03
CA ALA A 161 -11.99 4.64 23.16
C ALA A 161 -13.45 4.30 23.54
N THR A 162 -14.30 4.25 22.52
CA THR A 162 -15.71 3.96 22.59
C THR A 162 -15.99 2.47 22.32
N ALA A 163 -17.25 2.05 22.44
CA ALA A 163 -17.65 0.69 22.08
C ALA A 163 -17.69 0.45 20.56
N ALA A 164 -17.55 1.51 19.75
CA ALA A 164 -17.34 1.35 18.32
C ALA A 164 -15.91 0.84 18.07
N ASP A 165 -14.92 1.34 18.81
CA ASP A 165 -13.50 1.12 18.52
C ASP A 165 -13.06 -0.33 18.76
N THR A 166 -12.08 -0.75 17.97
CA THR A 166 -11.46 -2.07 18.06
C THR A 166 -10.03 -1.94 18.54
N VAL A 167 -9.75 -2.41 19.76
CA VAL A 167 -8.38 -2.56 20.28
C VAL A 167 -7.90 -3.99 20.04
N ASN A 168 -6.94 -4.15 19.15
CA ASN A 168 -6.30 -5.42 18.82
C ASN A 168 -4.95 -5.54 19.54
N ALA A 169 -4.87 -6.47 20.48
CA ALA A 169 -3.62 -6.86 21.09
C ALA A 169 -2.92 -7.92 20.24
N VAL A 170 -1.76 -7.61 19.68
CA VAL A 170 -0.97 -8.56 18.88
C VAL A 170 -0.14 -9.42 19.81
N GLU A 171 -0.57 -10.67 20.00
CA GLU A 171 0.12 -11.65 20.86
C GLU A 171 1.42 -12.19 20.25
N ALA A 172 1.42 -12.35 18.92
CA ALA A 172 2.54 -12.81 18.10
C ALA A 172 2.21 -12.51 16.62
N PHE A 173 3.23 -12.26 15.80
CA PHE A 173 3.05 -12.21 14.34
C PHE A 173 2.69 -13.60 13.80
N GLY A 174 1.88 -13.63 12.73
CA GLY A 174 1.34 -14.86 12.13
C GLY A 174 2.38 -15.78 11.49
N ASN A 175 3.61 -15.31 11.29
CA ASN A 175 4.75 -16.11 10.87
C ASN A 175 5.67 -16.46 12.07
N PRO A 176 5.85 -17.76 12.40
CA PRO A 176 6.80 -18.19 13.42
C PRO A 176 8.24 -18.00 12.92
N GLY A 177 9.06 -17.21 13.63
CA GLY A 177 10.46 -16.92 13.24
C GLY A 177 10.82 -15.44 13.16
N ALA A 178 9.82 -14.55 13.17
CA ALA A 178 9.96 -13.09 13.27
C ALA A 178 10.40 -12.64 14.69
N ASP A 179 11.37 -13.35 15.28
CA ASP A 179 12.10 -12.89 16.45
C ASP A 179 12.79 -11.57 16.10
N ARG A 180 12.87 -10.67 17.08
CA ARG A 180 13.22 -9.24 17.00
C ARG A 180 14.69 -8.99 16.57
N THR A 181 15.33 -9.97 15.94
CA THR A 181 16.73 -9.97 15.52
C THR A 181 16.85 -10.42 14.07
N LEU A 182 16.35 -9.60 13.13
CA LEU A 182 16.82 -9.34 11.74
C LEU A 182 17.40 -10.47 10.84
N ASP A 183 17.29 -11.76 11.18
CA ASP A 183 17.96 -12.87 10.46
C ASP A 183 17.15 -14.18 10.48
N GLY A 184 15.99 -14.23 11.17
CA GLY A 184 15.11 -15.40 11.21
C GLY A 184 14.10 -15.51 10.05
N ASP A 185 13.83 -14.39 9.37
CA ASP A 185 12.89 -14.29 8.23
C ASP A 185 13.61 -14.28 6.87
N ARG A 186 14.94 -14.40 6.86
CA ARG A 186 15.61 -14.79 5.63
C ARG A 186 15.05 -16.14 5.22
N LEU A 187 14.37 -16.17 4.09
CA LEU A 187 14.13 -17.38 3.33
C LEU A 187 15.49 -17.83 2.79
N VAL A 188 16.40 -18.28 3.67
CA VAL A 188 17.80 -18.61 3.35
C VAL A 188 17.91 -19.89 2.55
N ASP A 189 16.80 -20.59 2.31
CA ASP A 189 16.83 -21.85 1.57
C ASP A 189 16.94 -21.57 0.05
N PRO A 190 18.06 -21.94 -0.59
CA PRO A 190 18.19 -21.84 -2.05
C PRO A 190 17.17 -22.72 -2.81
N ALA A 191 16.50 -23.66 -2.12
CA ALA A 191 15.38 -24.44 -2.68
C ALA A 191 14.05 -23.67 -2.69
N LEU A 192 13.94 -22.54 -1.96
CA LEU A 192 12.81 -21.61 -1.99
C LEU A 192 13.01 -20.47 -3.01
N LEU A 193 14.23 -20.33 -3.54
CA LEU A 193 14.49 -19.53 -4.75
C LEU A 193 13.95 -20.28 -5.98
N PRO A 194 13.39 -19.58 -6.97
CA PRO A 194 12.73 -20.25 -8.08
C PRO A 194 13.76 -20.93 -8.98
N GLN A 195 13.49 -22.16 -9.41
CA GLN A 195 14.18 -22.68 -10.60
C GLN A 195 13.61 -21.95 -11.82
N THR A 196 14.37 -21.02 -12.40
CA THR A 196 13.91 -20.36 -13.63
C THR A 196 14.04 -21.26 -14.85
N ALA A 197 13.10 -21.10 -15.79
CA ALA A 197 13.13 -21.75 -17.10
C ALA A 197 14.33 -21.32 -17.98
N SER A 198 15.17 -20.38 -17.54
CA SER A 198 16.35 -19.92 -18.30
C SER A 198 17.40 -19.21 -17.42
N GLY A 199 18.27 -19.96 -16.73
CA GLY A 199 19.63 -19.52 -16.36
C GLY A 199 19.81 -18.19 -15.60
N GLN A 200 18.78 -17.64 -14.95
CA GLN A 200 18.91 -16.43 -14.14
C GLN A 200 19.30 -16.79 -12.71
N ASN A 201 20.36 -16.16 -12.21
CA ASN A 201 20.84 -16.35 -10.84
C ASN A 201 20.17 -15.32 -9.90
N PHE A 202 19.22 -15.78 -9.08
CA PHE A 202 18.64 -14.97 -8.01
C PHE A 202 19.57 -14.92 -6.80
N TYR A 203 19.58 -13.79 -6.10
CA TYR A 203 20.24 -13.57 -4.81
C TYR A 203 19.39 -12.65 -3.94
N TYR A 204 19.64 -12.63 -2.63
CA TYR A 204 18.97 -11.68 -1.74
C TYR A 204 19.72 -10.35 -1.69
N GLU A 205 18.98 -9.25 -1.81
CA GLU A 205 19.49 -7.89 -1.60
C GLU A 205 18.64 -7.21 -0.52
N ARG A 206 19.32 -6.54 0.42
CA ARG A 206 18.71 -5.75 1.50
C ARG A 206 18.53 -4.30 1.03
N PHE A 207 17.35 -3.73 1.27
CA PHE A 207 16.98 -2.41 0.75
C PHE A 207 16.78 -1.37 1.85
N ASP A 208 17.77 -1.21 2.74
CA ASP A 208 17.69 -0.25 3.85
C ASP A 208 17.61 1.20 3.37
N GLY A 209 16.76 1.99 4.04
CA GLY A 209 16.57 3.41 3.75
C GLY A 209 15.83 3.72 2.44
N ARG A 210 15.34 2.70 1.72
CA ARG A 210 14.37 2.89 0.64
C ARG A 210 12.99 3.22 1.22
N PRO A 211 12.24 4.13 0.59
CA PRO A 211 10.90 4.46 1.05
C PRO A 211 9.92 3.31 0.71
N LEU A 212 9.01 3.04 1.64
CA LEU A 212 7.94 2.06 1.42
C LEU A 212 7.02 2.49 0.27
N PHE A 213 6.66 3.77 0.22
CA PHE A 213 5.82 4.37 -0.80
C PHE A 213 6.58 5.38 -1.66
N GLY A 214 6.15 5.57 -2.90
CA GLY A 214 6.63 6.66 -3.75
C GLY A 214 6.12 8.02 -3.27
N PRO A 215 6.58 9.14 -3.87
CA PRO A 215 6.13 10.48 -3.50
C PRO A 215 4.62 10.69 -3.70
N SER A 216 3.99 9.96 -4.63
CA SER A 216 2.54 10.01 -4.86
C SER A 216 1.78 8.90 -4.13
N GLY A 217 2.40 8.23 -3.15
CA GLY A 217 1.84 7.07 -2.47
C GLY A 217 1.82 5.80 -3.33
N PRO A 218 1.04 4.78 -2.95
CA PRO A 218 0.79 3.59 -3.77
C PRO A 218 0.15 3.95 -5.11
N HIS A 219 0.76 3.55 -6.21
CA HIS A 219 0.20 3.73 -7.54
C HIS A 219 0.13 2.41 -8.28
N ILE A 220 -0.85 2.24 -9.17
CA ILE A 220 -0.92 1.08 -10.08
C ILE A 220 0.37 0.92 -10.91
N ASN A 221 1.16 2.00 -11.01
CA ASN A 221 2.44 2.00 -11.71
C ASN A 221 3.59 1.31 -10.98
N ASP A 222 3.45 1.10 -9.68
CA ASP A 222 4.42 0.36 -8.88
C ASP A 222 4.33 -1.16 -9.12
N ILE A 223 3.19 -1.63 -9.64
CA ILE A 223 2.99 -3.05 -9.94
C ILE A 223 3.55 -3.38 -11.32
N GLN A 224 4.57 -4.23 -11.32
CA GLN A 224 5.04 -4.95 -12.49
C GLN A 224 5.29 -6.39 -12.07
N GLN A 225 4.61 -7.34 -12.68
CA GLN A 225 4.89 -8.75 -12.40
C GLN A 225 6.28 -9.12 -12.90
N GLY A 226 7.00 -9.84 -12.05
CA GLY A 226 8.26 -10.47 -12.37
C GLY A 226 8.06 -11.91 -12.83
N ALA A 227 8.90 -12.81 -12.33
CA ALA A 227 9.01 -14.18 -12.86
C ALA A 227 7.96 -15.18 -12.34
N LEU A 228 7.07 -14.77 -11.42
CA LEU A 228 6.08 -15.65 -10.80
C LEU A 228 4.78 -15.70 -11.60
N GLY A 229 4.00 -16.78 -11.46
CA GLY A 229 2.65 -16.91 -12.03
C GLY A 229 1.52 -16.44 -11.09
N ASP A 230 1.67 -15.26 -10.49
CA ASP A 230 0.80 -14.72 -9.44
C ASP A 230 0.00 -13.46 -9.87
N CYS A 231 -0.30 -13.36 -11.17
CA CYS A 231 -0.98 -12.20 -11.76
C CYS A 231 -2.31 -11.85 -11.08
N TRP A 232 -3.02 -12.87 -10.61
CA TRP A 232 -4.24 -12.73 -9.83
C TRP A 232 -4.06 -11.88 -8.57
N PHE A 233 -2.93 -12.07 -7.86
CA PHE A 233 -2.58 -11.37 -6.63
C PHE A 233 -2.11 -9.95 -6.93
N LEU A 234 -1.22 -9.77 -7.91
CA LEU A 234 -0.75 -8.45 -8.30
C LEU A 234 -1.85 -7.58 -8.91
N ALA A 235 -2.79 -8.17 -9.65
CA ALA A 235 -4.00 -7.47 -10.12
C ALA A 235 -4.87 -6.98 -8.96
N SER A 236 -4.95 -7.73 -7.85
CA SER A 236 -5.71 -7.31 -6.67
C SER A 236 -5.11 -6.05 -6.05
N LEU A 237 -3.78 -6.01 -5.90
CA LEU A 237 -3.06 -4.86 -5.34
C LEU A 237 -3.09 -3.66 -6.29
N ALA A 238 -2.90 -3.91 -7.58
CA ALA A 238 -2.96 -2.89 -8.63
C ALA A 238 -4.33 -2.22 -8.73
N SER A 239 -5.41 -3.00 -8.66
CA SER A 239 -6.79 -2.48 -8.70
C SER A 239 -7.15 -1.73 -7.42
N MET A 240 -6.65 -2.16 -6.27
CA MET A 240 -6.78 -1.41 -5.01
C MET A 240 -6.05 -0.08 -5.05
N ALA A 241 -4.78 -0.07 -5.47
CA ALA A 241 -4.01 1.17 -5.62
C ALA A 241 -4.64 2.13 -6.63
N TYR A 242 -5.29 1.62 -7.67
CA TYR A 242 -6.02 2.44 -8.64
C TYR A 242 -7.32 3.02 -8.06
N ALA A 243 -8.09 2.21 -7.32
CA ALA A 243 -9.40 2.61 -6.83
C ALA A 243 -9.34 3.47 -5.56
N ASN A 244 -8.42 3.15 -4.64
CA ASN A 244 -8.13 3.90 -3.42
C ASN A 244 -6.71 3.56 -2.89
N PRO A 245 -5.67 4.38 -3.17
CA PRO A 245 -4.32 4.18 -2.65
C PRO A 245 -4.24 4.02 -1.12
N ASP A 246 -5.12 4.67 -0.36
CA ASP A 246 -5.11 4.60 1.10
C ASP A 246 -5.46 3.18 1.61
N SER A 247 -6.20 2.39 0.83
CA SER A 247 -6.45 0.99 1.15
C SER A 247 -5.15 0.17 1.24
N ILE A 248 -4.15 0.46 0.39
CA ILE A 248 -2.83 -0.17 0.45
C ILE A 248 -2.03 0.35 1.65
N LYS A 249 -2.08 1.66 1.92
CA LYS A 249 -1.42 2.25 3.09
C LYS A 249 -1.92 1.61 4.39
N SER A 250 -3.22 1.35 4.50
CA SER A 250 -3.85 0.71 5.67
C SER A 250 -3.43 -0.75 5.91
N MET A 251 -2.83 -1.39 4.90
CA MET A 251 -2.39 -2.79 5.00
C MET A 251 -0.96 -2.92 5.52
N VAL A 252 -0.14 -1.86 5.47
CA VAL A 252 1.30 -1.97 5.71
C VAL A 252 1.79 -1.00 6.79
N VAL A 253 2.68 -1.51 7.63
CA VAL A 253 3.37 -0.79 8.70
C VAL A 253 4.86 -0.79 8.40
N ASP A 254 5.50 0.38 8.36
CA ASP A 254 6.96 0.48 8.43
C ASP A 254 7.35 0.61 9.91
N PHE A 255 8.21 -0.26 10.43
CA PHE A 255 8.66 -0.22 11.82
C PHE A 255 9.94 0.61 12.02
N GLY A 256 10.54 1.14 10.95
CA GLY A 256 11.75 1.97 11.00
C GLY A 256 13.06 1.20 11.23
N ASP A 257 12.99 -0.09 11.53
CA ASP A 257 14.15 -0.96 11.79
C ASP A 257 14.53 -1.86 10.61
N GLY A 258 13.98 -1.57 9.41
CA GLY A 258 14.16 -2.38 8.20
C GLY A 258 13.14 -3.53 8.07
N THR A 259 12.20 -3.64 9.01
CA THR A 259 11.08 -4.59 8.94
C THR A 259 9.74 -3.90 8.75
N TYR A 260 8.78 -4.66 8.22
CA TYR A 260 7.46 -4.19 7.85
C TYR A 260 6.40 -5.16 8.35
N GLY A 261 5.30 -4.63 8.87
CA GLY A 261 4.09 -5.39 9.18
C GLY A 261 3.15 -5.34 8.00
N VAL A 262 2.60 -6.48 7.58
CA VAL A 262 1.55 -6.55 6.54
C VAL A 262 0.33 -7.28 7.10
N ARG A 263 -0.83 -6.66 6.93
CA ARG A 263 -2.11 -7.16 7.42
C ARG A 263 -2.86 -7.93 6.35
N PHE A 264 -3.31 -9.13 6.71
CA PHE A 264 -4.29 -9.93 5.96
C PHE A 264 -5.42 -10.31 6.91
N GLY A 265 -6.58 -9.68 6.73
CA GLY A 265 -7.70 -9.73 7.65
C GLY A 265 -7.31 -9.25 9.05
N SER A 266 -7.52 -10.10 10.06
CA SER A 266 -7.12 -9.82 11.45
C SER A 266 -5.69 -10.26 11.78
N ALA A 267 -4.97 -10.89 10.85
CA ALA A 267 -3.61 -11.39 11.07
C ALA A 267 -2.57 -10.39 10.56
N PHE A 268 -1.50 -10.20 11.35
CA PHE A 268 -0.33 -9.41 10.97
C PHE A 268 0.87 -10.31 10.76
N TYR A 269 1.61 -10.08 9.69
CA TYR A 269 2.84 -10.78 9.34
C TYR A 269 3.98 -9.77 9.30
N ARG A 270 5.08 -10.06 9.98
CA ARG A 270 6.26 -9.19 9.96
C ARG A 270 7.28 -9.76 8.99
N VAL A 271 7.81 -8.92 8.10
CA VAL A 271 8.83 -9.31 7.11
C VAL A 271 9.93 -8.27 7.03
N ASP A 272 11.16 -8.70 6.77
CA ASP A 272 12.26 -7.78 6.45
C ASP A 272 12.26 -7.37 4.95
N ASN A 273 13.07 -6.36 4.63
CA ASN A 273 13.35 -5.89 3.27
C ASN A 273 14.44 -6.70 2.52
N ASP A 274 14.84 -7.89 2.98
CA ASP A 274 15.70 -8.78 2.20
C ASP A 274 14.80 -9.46 1.15
N LEU A 275 14.91 -9.04 -0.11
CA LEU A 275 14.09 -9.52 -1.22
C LEU A 275 14.91 -10.37 -2.19
N PRO A 276 14.34 -11.45 -2.76
CA PRO A 276 15.00 -12.22 -3.80
C PRO A 276 14.97 -11.42 -5.11
N VAL A 277 16.14 -11.14 -5.68
CA VAL A 277 16.27 -10.34 -6.89
C VAL A 277 17.24 -10.97 -7.89
N SER A 278 16.99 -10.73 -9.17
CA SER A 278 17.95 -10.84 -10.27
C SER A 278 18.08 -9.46 -10.92
N ARG A 279 19.30 -9.07 -11.30
CA ARG A 279 19.52 -7.78 -11.98
C ARG A 279 19.40 -7.95 -13.49
N TYR A 280 18.49 -7.20 -14.10
CA TYR A 280 18.38 -7.07 -15.55
C TYR A 280 18.31 -5.58 -15.91
N GLY A 281 19.44 -5.00 -16.32
CA GLY A 281 19.53 -3.54 -16.54
C GLY A 281 19.30 -2.75 -15.24
N ASP A 282 18.40 -1.77 -15.28
CA ASP A 282 18.02 -0.91 -14.15
C ASP A 282 16.83 -1.44 -13.33
N GLN A 283 16.42 -2.69 -13.57
CA GLN A 283 15.32 -3.35 -12.87
C GLN A 283 15.82 -4.48 -11.98
N PHE A 284 15.20 -4.59 -10.80
CA PHE A 284 15.24 -5.80 -10.02
C PHE A 284 14.07 -6.68 -10.45
N LEU A 285 14.39 -7.80 -11.07
CA LEU A 285 13.43 -8.89 -11.24
C LEU A 285 13.34 -9.60 -9.88
N SER A 286 12.48 -9.10 -9.01
CA SER A 286 11.88 -9.91 -7.95
C SER A 286 10.61 -10.58 -8.50
N TYR A 287 9.83 -11.26 -7.67
CA TYR A 287 8.56 -11.84 -8.10
C TYR A 287 7.54 -10.74 -8.43
N THR A 288 7.55 -9.62 -7.71
CA THR A 288 7.12 -8.30 -8.19
C THR A 288 8.35 -7.48 -8.59
N ALA A 289 8.46 -7.11 -9.87
CA ALA A 289 9.54 -6.27 -10.36
C ALA A 289 9.40 -4.81 -9.88
N PHE A 290 10.52 -4.21 -9.51
CA PHE A 290 10.58 -2.79 -9.12
C PHE A 290 11.86 -2.13 -9.63
N GLY A 291 11.78 -0.84 -9.93
CA GLY A 291 12.90 -0.05 -10.41
C GLY A 291 13.90 0.33 -9.32
N LEU A 292 15.11 0.73 -9.71
CA LEU A 292 16.15 1.23 -8.79
C LEU A 292 15.72 2.45 -7.93
N GLY A 293 14.62 3.13 -8.25
CA GLY A 293 14.00 4.17 -7.43
C GLY A 293 12.52 3.93 -7.10
N GLY A 294 12.01 2.72 -7.35
CA GLY A 294 10.61 2.35 -7.11
C GLY A 294 10.28 2.17 -5.63
N SER A 295 8.99 2.27 -5.31
CA SER A 295 8.44 2.01 -3.99
C SER A 295 8.54 0.52 -3.62
N MET A 296 8.52 0.22 -2.32
CA MET A 296 8.71 -1.14 -1.80
C MET A 296 7.43 -1.84 -1.38
N TRP A 297 6.29 -1.15 -1.35
CA TRP A 297 5.06 -1.69 -0.80
C TRP A 297 4.63 -3.00 -1.46
N ALA A 298 4.69 -3.09 -2.79
CA ALA A 298 4.24 -4.26 -3.51
C ALA A 298 5.06 -5.54 -3.22
N PRO A 299 6.41 -5.53 -3.36
CA PRO A 299 7.21 -6.71 -3.03
C PRO A 299 7.18 -7.07 -1.53
N ILE A 300 7.00 -6.09 -0.64
CA ILE A 300 6.83 -6.35 0.81
C ILE A 300 5.52 -7.08 1.09
N ILE A 301 4.40 -6.62 0.49
CA ILE A 301 3.10 -7.28 0.63
C ILE A 301 3.13 -8.68 0.01
N GLU A 302 3.75 -8.83 -1.17
CA GLU A 302 3.93 -10.12 -1.84
C GLU A 302 4.70 -11.12 -0.97
N LYS A 303 5.84 -10.70 -0.39
CA LYS A 303 6.61 -11.52 0.55
C LYS A 303 5.76 -11.96 1.73
N ALA A 304 5.07 -11.03 2.38
CA ALA A 304 4.22 -11.34 3.53
C ALA A 304 3.09 -12.31 3.18
N PHE A 305 2.52 -12.20 1.99
CA PHE A 305 1.42 -13.05 1.54
C PHE A 305 1.81 -14.52 1.37
N THR A 306 3.09 -14.81 1.11
CA THR A 306 3.59 -16.20 1.08
C THR A 306 3.39 -16.92 2.42
N PHE A 307 3.55 -16.22 3.54
CA PHE A 307 3.31 -16.74 4.88
C PHE A 307 1.82 -16.88 5.19
N HIS A 308 1.00 -15.99 4.63
CA HIS A 308 -0.45 -16.01 4.84
C HIS A 308 -1.13 -17.16 4.10
N ARG A 309 -0.86 -17.29 2.79
CA ARG A 309 -1.60 -18.20 1.92
C ARG A 309 -1.33 -19.67 2.25
N GLN A 310 -0.09 -20.02 2.57
CA GLN A 310 0.28 -21.37 2.98
C GLN A 310 1.25 -21.32 4.17
N PRO A 311 0.75 -21.22 5.41
CA PRO A 311 1.57 -21.17 6.59
C PRO A 311 2.54 -22.36 6.66
N GLY A 312 3.84 -22.08 6.77
CA GLY A 312 4.90 -23.08 6.83
C GLY A 312 5.47 -23.52 5.47
N ALA A 313 4.85 -23.14 4.35
CA ALA A 313 5.46 -23.34 3.02
C ALA A 313 6.58 -22.32 2.77
N ASN A 314 6.41 -21.09 3.26
CA ASN A 314 7.39 -20.00 3.25
C ASN A 314 8.06 -19.81 1.87
N SER A 315 7.28 -19.97 0.79
CA SER A 315 7.77 -19.98 -0.58
C SER A 315 6.92 -19.08 -1.47
N TYR A 316 7.54 -18.34 -2.38
CA TYR A 316 6.83 -17.61 -3.42
C TYR A 316 6.04 -18.53 -4.37
N SER A 317 6.49 -19.77 -4.60
CA SER A 317 5.69 -20.72 -5.39
C SER A 317 4.31 -21.04 -4.77
N SER A 318 4.12 -20.77 -3.47
CA SER A 318 2.82 -20.98 -2.81
C SER A 318 1.73 -20.01 -3.27
N ILE A 319 2.10 -18.86 -3.84
CA ILE A 319 1.16 -17.84 -4.31
C ILE A 319 0.91 -17.91 -5.84
N GLU A 320 1.52 -18.88 -6.52
CA GLU A 320 1.19 -19.22 -7.91
C GLU A 320 -0.25 -19.75 -8.02
N GLY A 321 -0.91 -19.40 -9.13
CA GLY A 321 -2.21 -19.93 -9.51
C GLY A 321 -3.35 -19.57 -8.55
N GLY A 322 -4.23 -18.65 -8.93
CA GLY A 322 -5.36 -18.24 -8.11
C GLY A 322 -6.30 -17.28 -8.83
N PHE A 323 -7.26 -16.75 -8.08
CA PHE A 323 -8.19 -15.72 -8.55
C PHE A 323 -8.10 -14.49 -7.66
N THR A 324 -8.28 -13.30 -8.22
CA THR A 324 -8.18 -12.03 -7.48
C THR A 324 -9.16 -12.01 -6.30
N ILE A 325 -10.30 -12.68 -6.41
CA ILE A 325 -11.25 -12.87 -5.31
C ILE A 325 -10.63 -13.51 -4.07
N ASP A 326 -9.69 -14.45 -4.22
CA ASP A 326 -9.01 -15.10 -3.09
C ASP A 326 -8.17 -14.07 -2.31
N ALA A 327 -7.55 -13.14 -3.03
CA ALA A 327 -6.75 -12.07 -2.45
C ALA A 327 -7.65 -11.05 -1.75
N TYR A 328 -8.73 -10.62 -2.41
CA TYR A 328 -9.71 -9.73 -1.78
C TYR A 328 -10.28 -10.31 -0.49
N ASN A 329 -10.55 -11.62 -0.45
CA ASN A 329 -11.01 -12.30 0.77
C ASN A 329 -9.95 -12.30 1.87
N ALA A 330 -8.67 -12.44 1.51
CA ALA A 330 -7.57 -12.35 2.47
C ALA A 330 -7.40 -10.94 3.06
N TYR A 331 -7.86 -9.89 2.38
CA TYR A 331 -7.73 -8.50 2.86
C TYR A 331 -8.88 -8.07 3.78
N GLN A 332 -10.01 -8.80 3.76
CA GLN A 332 -11.22 -8.47 4.52
C GLN A 332 -10.99 -8.46 6.02
N LEU A 333 -11.34 -7.33 6.65
CA LEU A 333 -11.44 -7.24 8.11
C LEU A 333 -12.68 -8.03 8.57
N PRO A 334 -12.68 -8.58 9.80
CA PRO A 334 -13.92 -8.99 10.46
C PRO A 334 -14.90 -7.81 10.45
N ASP A 335 -16.21 -8.06 10.39
CA ASP A 335 -17.28 -7.04 10.39
C ASP A 335 -17.28 -6.20 11.68
N THR A 336 -16.29 -5.31 11.85
CA THR A 336 -16.15 -4.41 12.99
C THR A 336 -16.66 -3.00 12.67
N GLY A 337 -16.96 -2.69 11.40
CA GLY A 337 -17.28 -1.32 10.98
C GLY A 337 -16.05 -0.53 10.51
N ALA A 338 -14.87 -1.14 10.54
CA ALA A 338 -13.64 -0.63 9.95
C ALA A 338 -13.74 -0.53 8.42
N ILE A 339 -13.55 0.68 7.91
CA ILE A 339 -13.36 0.96 6.49
C ILE A 339 -12.04 0.32 6.03
N ALA A 340 -12.14 -0.69 5.15
CA ALA A 340 -11.21 -0.94 4.04
C ALA A 340 -11.77 -2.00 3.06
N PHE A 341 -12.52 -3.01 3.53
CA PHE A 341 -13.03 -4.11 2.69
C PHE A 341 -14.30 -4.75 3.26
N HIS A 342 -15.47 -4.52 2.65
CA HIS A 342 -16.75 -5.04 3.16
C HIS A 342 -17.29 -6.28 2.42
N SER A 343 -16.90 -6.48 1.17
CA SER A 343 -17.47 -7.54 0.35
C SER A 343 -16.68 -7.71 -0.93
N SER A 344 -16.45 -8.96 -1.32
CA SER A 344 -15.90 -9.33 -2.61
C SER A 344 -16.96 -10.12 -3.39
N PHE A 345 -16.98 -9.97 -4.71
CA PHE A 345 -17.90 -10.70 -5.58
C PHE A 345 -17.17 -11.19 -6.82
N SER A 346 -17.52 -12.39 -7.27
CA SER A 346 -17.09 -12.93 -8.55
C SER A 346 -18.32 -13.34 -9.35
N PHE A 347 -18.44 -12.78 -10.55
CA PHE A 347 -19.46 -13.14 -11.52
C PHE A 347 -18.79 -13.74 -12.73
N GLY A 348 -19.19 -14.97 -13.10
CA GLY A 348 -18.86 -15.47 -14.43
C GLY A 348 -19.51 -14.57 -15.48
N LEU A 349 -18.80 -14.23 -16.57
CA LEU A 349 -19.35 -13.41 -17.65
C LEU A 349 -20.69 -13.95 -18.21
N PRO A 350 -20.95 -15.27 -18.27
CA PRO A 350 -22.26 -15.80 -18.65
C PRO A 350 -23.43 -15.42 -17.72
N ALA A 351 -23.16 -14.84 -16.53
CA ALA A 351 -24.20 -14.29 -15.66
C ALA A 351 -24.80 -12.99 -16.22
N PHE A 352 -24.12 -12.32 -17.14
CA PHE A 352 -24.61 -11.15 -17.85
C PHE A 352 -25.40 -11.62 -19.09
N ALA A 353 -26.53 -10.98 -19.36
CA ALA A 353 -27.41 -11.39 -20.46
C ALA A 353 -26.80 -11.14 -21.85
N ASN A 354 -25.94 -10.12 -21.94
CA ASN A 354 -25.26 -9.69 -23.16
C ASN A 354 -24.11 -8.70 -22.83
N ALA A 355 -23.32 -8.33 -23.84
CA ALA A 355 -22.22 -7.37 -23.72
C ALA A 355 -22.67 -6.02 -23.13
N ALA A 356 -23.84 -5.50 -23.54
CA ALA A 356 -24.36 -4.24 -22.99
C ALA A 356 -24.62 -4.31 -21.48
N SER A 357 -25.16 -5.42 -20.97
CA SER A 357 -25.37 -5.63 -19.54
C SER A 357 -24.06 -5.79 -18.75
N LEU A 358 -23.04 -6.42 -19.33
CA LEU A 358 -21.69 -6.48 -18.76
C LEU A 358 -21.09 -5.07 -18.69
N GLY A 359 -21.16 -4.30 -19.77
CA GLY A 359 -20.69 -2.93 -19.85
C GLY A 359 -21.37 -2.02 -18.81
N ALA A 360 -22.69 -2.14 -18.65
CA ALA A 360 -23.43 -1.43 -17.61
C ALA A 360 -22.96 -1.79 -16.20
N GLY A 361 -22.69 -3.08 -15.93
CA GLY A 361 -22.12 -3.56 -14.68
C GLY A 361 -20.75 -2.94 -14.39
N ILE A 362 -19.82 -3.02 -15.34
CA ILE A 362 -18.47 -2.44 -15.22
C ILE A 362 -18.55 -0.93 -14.96
N LYS A 363 -19.36 -0.19 -15.74
CA LYS A 363 -19.55 1.25 -15.57
C LYS A 363 -20.05 1.60 -14.17
N SER A 364 -20.96 0.80 -13.60
CA SER A 364 -21.52 1.05 -12.27
C SER A 364 -20.50 0.84 -11.14
N LEU A 365 -19.50 -0.03 -11.35
CA LEU A 365 -18.42 -0.25 -10.40
C LEU A 365 -17.35 0.84 -10.46
N LEU A 366 -17.00 1.30 -11.67
CA LEU A 366 -16.02 2.39 -11.85
C LEU A 366 -16.59 3.74 -11.44
N TYR A 367 -17.88 3.96 -11.66
CA TYR A 367 -18.55 5.23 -11.38
C TYR A 367 -19.80 5.00 -10.53
N PRO A 368 -19.63 4.61 -9.25
CA PRO A 368 -20.74 4.37 -8.36
C PRO A 368 -21.53 5.66 -8.10
N SER A 369 -22.84 5.52 -7.90
CA SER A 369 -23.73 6.65 -7.62
C SER A 369 -23.42 7.34 -6.29
N ASN A 370 -22.87 6.60 -5.33
CA ASN A 370 -22.36 7.15 -4.07
C ASN A 370 -20.89 7.60 -4.26
N PRO A 371 -20.59 8.91 -4.16
CA PRO A 371 -19.24 9.44 -4.38
C PRO A 371 -18.22 9.01 -3.31
N ASN A 372 -18.66 8.41 -2.20
CA ASN A 372 -17.79 7.87 -1.15
C ASN A 372 -17.57 6.35 -1.29
N THR A 373 -18.04 5.75 -2.39
CA THR A 373 -17.81 4.33 -2.67
C THR A 373 -16.76 4.20 -3.77
N ARG A 374 -15.82 3.28 -3.61
CA ARG A 374 -14.85 2.89 -4.62
C ARG A 374 -14.83 1.36 -4.73
N TYR A 375 -14.53 0.86 -5.92
CA TYR A 375 -14.38 -0.56 -6.15
C TYR A 375 -13.05 -0.83 -6.85
N ALA A 376 -12.28 -1.74 -6.30
CA ALA A 376 -11.21 -2.40 -7.02
C ALA A 376 -11.85 -3.42 -7.96
N VAL A 377 -11.57 -3.33 -9.26
CA VAL A 377 -12.24 -4.14 -10.29
C VAL A 377 -11.20 -4.84 -11.16
N THR A 378 -11.35 -6.15 -11.31
CA THR A 378 -10.50 -6.99 -12.15
C THR A 378 -11.34 -7.89 -13.05
N ILE A 379 -10.71 -8.35 -14.14
CA ILE A 379 -11.27 -9.36 -15.03
C ILE A 379 -10.28 -10.51 -15.19
N GLY A 380 -10.74 -11.72 -14.90
CA GLY A 380 -10.02 -12.96 -15.17
C GLY A 380 -10.34 -13.50 -16.55
N ILE A 381 -9.30 -13.74 -17.35
CA ILE A 381 -9.40 -14.34 -18.68
C ILE A 381 -8.92 -15.78 -18.61
N HIS A 382 -9.85 -16.72 -18.75
CA HIS A 382 -9.51 -18.15 -18.74
C HIS A 382 -8.98 -18.60 -20.11
N ILE A 383 -9.79 -18.53 -21.17
CA ILE A 383 -9.33 -18.76 -22.55
C ILE A 383 -9.63 -17.51 -23.38
N SER A 384 -8.56 -16.84 -23.80
CA SER A 384 -8.65 -15.68 -24.68
C SER A 384 -8.90 -16.15 -26.12
N THR A 385 -9.91 -15.56 -26.76
CA THR A 385 -10.07 -15.55 -28.23
C THR A 385 -9.55 -14.26 -28.85
N SER A 386 -9.10 -13.32 -28.03
CA SER A 386 -8.55 -12.05 -28.44
C SER A 386 -7.07 -12.19 -28.76
N ASN A 387 -6.59 -11.47 -29.78
CA ASN A 387 -5.16 -11.34 -30.04
C ASN A 387 -4.43 -10.43 -29.05
N TYR A 388 -5.17 -9.79 -28.12
CA TYR A 388 -4.64 -8.81 -27.18
C TYR A 388 -4.62 -9.31 -25.74
N LEU A 389 -5.45 -10.31 -25.41
CA LEU A 389 -5.57 -10.84 -24.06
C LEU A 389 -4.84 -12.18 -23.92
N ILE A 390 -4.22 -12.37 -22.77
CA ILE A 390 -3.49 -13.57 -22.37
C ILE A 390 -4.49 -14.51 -21.68
N SER A 391 -4.43 -15.79 -22.02
CA SER A 391 -5.21 -16.84 -21.36
C SER A 391 -4.63 -17.15 -19.98
N ASN A 392 -5.48 -17.55 -19.04
CA ASN A 392 -5.15 -17.77 -17.62
C ASN A 392 -4.47 -16.55 -16.98
N HIS A 393 -5.03 -15.37 -17.20
CA HIS A 393 -4.44 -14.10 -16.75
C HIS A 393 -5.47 -13.13 -16.19
N GLN A 394 -5.06 -12.27 -15.26
CA GLN A 394 -5.91 -11.26 -14.64
C GLN A 394 -5.52 -9.85 -15.06
N TYR A 395 -6.53 -9.03 -15.33
CA TYR A 395 -6.41 -7.63 -15.72
C TYR A 395 -7.13 -6.73 -14.72
N VAL A 396 -6.60 -5.52 -14.51
CA VAL A 396 -7.31 -4.46 -13.77
C VAL A 396 -8.16 -3.67 -14.73
N VAL A 397 -9.40 -3.32 -14.34
CA VAL A 397 -10.25 -2.44 -15.14
C VAL A 397 -10.00 -0.99 -14.73
N THR A 398 -9.57 -0.16 -15.68
CA THR A 398 -9.12 1.23 -15.43
C THR A 398 -9.97 2.28 -16.13
N GLY A 399 -11.03 1.90 -16.83
CA GLY A 399 -11.87 2.85 -17.56
C GLY A 399 -12.83 2.22 -18.54
N VAL A 400 -13.70 3.05 -19.10
CA VAL A 400 -14.61 2.69 -20.21
C VAL A 400 -14.78 3.87 -21.15
N ASP A 401 -14.95 3.56 -22.45
CA ASP A 401 -15.43 4.52 -23.44
C ASP A 401 -16.94 4.37 -23.62
N LEU A 402 -17.66 5.48 -23.74
CA LEU A 402 -19.11 5.50 -23.89
C LEU A 402 -19.52 5.92 -25.30
N ASP A 403 -20.61 5.33 -25.80
CA ASP A 403 -21.34 5.86 -26.95
C ASP A 403 -21.97 7.22 -26.58
N GLY A 404 -21.70 8.24 -27.38
CA GLY A 404 -22.13 9.60 -27.10
C GLY A 404 -23.64 9.85 -27.20
N LEU A 405 -24.39 8.93 -27.81
CA LEU A 405 -25.85 9.02 -27.98
C LEU A 405 -26.59 8.12 -26.99
N THR A 406 -26.14 6.88 -26.81
CA THR A 406 -26.83 5.90 -25.96
C THR A 406 -26.29 5.88 -24.53
N GLY A 407 -25.05 6.33 -24.31
CA GLY A 407 -24.36 6.24 -23.02
C GLY A 407 -23.95 4.81 -22.65
N GLU A 408 -24.12 3.86 -23.57
CA GLU A 408 -23.66 2.48 -23.43
C GLU A 408 -22.14 2.40 -23.53
N VAL A 409 -21.56 1.39 -22.89
CA VAL A 409 -20.11 1.15 -22.94
C VAL A 409 -19.76 0.52 -24.28
N LEU A 410 -18.82 1.14 -25.00
CA LEU A 410 -18.28 0.63 -26.25
C LEU A 410 -16.99 -0.16 -26.02
N ASN A 411 -16.08 0.42 -25.22
CA ASN A 411 -14.79 -0.18 -24.90
C ASN A 411 -14.54 -0.20 -23.40
N VAL A 412 -13.70 -1.14 -22.98
CA VAL A 412 -13.18 -1.26 -21.63
C VAL A 412 -11.67 -1.06 -21.67
N HIS A 413 -11.16 -0.27 -20.74
CA HIS A 413 -9.72 -0.04 -20.55
C HIS A 413 -9.23 -1.03 -19.49
N LEU A 414 -8.20 -1.78 -19.84
CA LEU A 414 -7.62 -2.83 -19.02
C LEU A 414 -6.14 -2.54 -18.81
N ARG A 415 -5.64 -2.81 -17.61
CA ARG A 415 -4.20 -2.79 -17.29
C ARG A 415 -3.73 -4.22 -17.10
N ASN A 416 -2.69 -4.60 -17.84
CA ASN A 416 -1.96 -5.84 -17.62
C ASN A 416 -0.94 -5.66 -16.47
N PRO A 417 -1.03 -6.42 -15.36
CA PRO A 417 -0.03 -6.39 -14.29
C PRO A 417 1.40 -6.72 -14.75
N TRP A 418 1.57 -7.45 -15.87
CA TRP A 418 2.90 -7.73 -16.46
C TRP A 418 3.57 -6.50 -17.06
N ARG A 419 2.83 -5.41 -17.33
CA ARG A 419 3.28 -4.25 -18.13
C ARG A 419 3.84 -4.63 -19.51
N ILE A 420 3.43 -5.78 -20.03
CA ILE A 420 3.74 -6.25 -21.38
C ILE A 420 2.42 -6.36 -22.13
N ASP A 421 2.40 -6.00 -23.40
CA ASP A 421 1.27 -6.21 -24.29
C ASP A 421 1.07 -7.71 -24.60
N GLY A 422 -0.19 -8.15 -24.68
CA GLY A 422 -0.51 -9.53 -25.11
C GLY A 422 -0.23 -9.79 -26.60
N GLY A 423 0.24 -8.78 -27.36
CA GLY A 423 0.52 -8.86 -28.79
C GLY A 423 0.78 -7.49 -29.44
N THR A 424 1.34 -7.49 -30.66
CA THR A 424 2.03 -6.35 -31.33
C THR A 424 1.18 -5.15 -31.79
N THR A 425 -0.12 -5.07 -31.48
CA THR A 425 -0.98 -3.97 -31.98
C THR A 425 -2.20 -3.63 -31.09
N ALA A 426 -2.04 -3.60 -29.76
CA ALA A 426 -3.09 -3.01 -28.92
C ALA A 426 -3.27 -1.50 -29.26
N TYR A 427 -4.51 -1.00 -29.24
CA TYR A 427 -4.76 0.45 -29.19
C TYR A 427 -4.37 0.95 -27.79
N GLY A 428 -3.08 1.22 -27.59
CA GLY A 428 -2.50 1.60 -26.31
C GLY A 428 -0.98 1.83 -26.44
N ASN A 429 -0.38 2.50 -25.46
CA ASN A 429 1.07 2.66 -25.41
C ASN A 429 1.70 1.27 -25.15
N PRO A 430 2.47 0.69 -26.10
CA PRO A 430 2.98 -0.69 -25.98
C PRO A 430 3.92 -0.90 -24.79
N ASN A 431 4.37 0.17 -24.13
CA ASN A 431 5.35 0.09 -23.04
C ASN A 431 4.74 0.06 -21.63
N ASP A 432 3.43 0.26 -21.49
CA ASP A 432 2.80 0.37 -20.17
C ASP A 432 1.86 -0.81 -19.86
N GLY A 433 1.40 -1.57 -20.86
CA GLY A 433 0.47 -2.69 -20.66
C GLY A 433 -1.00 -2.27 -20.52
N ASP A 434 -1.34 -1.04 -20.93
CA ASP A 434 -2.72 -0.60 -21.11
C ASP A 434 -3.31 -1.14 -22.41
N ILE A 435 -4.52 -1.67 -22.32
CA ILE A 435 -5.24 -2.31 -23.42
C ILE A 435 -6.64 -1.72 -23.47
N VAL A 436 -7.07 -1.27 -24.64
CA VAL A 436 -8.47 -0.91 -24.90
C VAL A 436 -9.09 -2.01 -25.75
N ILE A 437 -10.18 -2.62 -25.27
CA ILE A 437 -10.89 -3.70 -25.95
C ILE A 437 -12.38 -3.39 -26.04
N SER A 438 -13.02 -3.79 -27.15
CA SER A 438 -14.47 -3.63 -27.27
C SER A 438 -15.22 -4.51 -26.26
N ILE A 439 -16.37 -4.03 -25.77
CA ILE A 439 -17.19 -4.79 -24.82
C ILE A 439 -17.69 -6.11 -25.41
N ASP A 440 -17.93 -6.16 -26.72
CA ASP A 440 -18.35 -7.37 -27.43
C ASP A 440 -17.22 -8.41 -27.49
N GLU A 441 -15.99 -7.99 -27.79
CA GLU A 441 -14.84 -8.90 -27.81
C GLU A 441 -14.55 -9.45 -26.41
N LEU A 442 -14.63 -8.59 -25.38
CA LEU A 442 -14.47 -8.99 -23.99
C LEU A 442 -15.54 -9.98 -23.53
N TYR A 443 -16.81 -9.74 -23.88
CA TYR A 443 -17.93 -10.62 -23.55
C TYR A 443 -17.83 -11.99 -24.24
N ASN A 444 -17.23 -12.05 -25.43
CA ASN A 444 -17.08 -13.28 -26.22
C ASN A 444 -15.87 -14.15 -25.83
N CYS A 445 -15.19 -13.83 -24.72
CA CYS A 445 -14.16 -14.68 -24.12
C CYS A 445 -14.66 -16.12 -23.97
N GLN A 446 -13.94 -17.10 -24.55
CA GLN A 446 -14.37 -18.50 -24.50
C GLN A 446 -14.06 -19.11 -23.12
N GLY A 447 -15.00 -19.87 -22.56
CA GLY A 447 -14.84 -20.51 -21.25
C GLY A 447 -15.35 -19.66 -20.09
N PHE A 448 -14.72 -19.80 -18.91
CA PHE A 448 -15.16 -19.16 -17.67
C PHE A 448 -14.31 -17.92 -17.38
N CYS A 449 -14.67 -16.79 -17.98
CA CYS A 449 -14.06 -15.50 -17.67
C CYS A 449 -14.86 -14.85 -16.52
N THR A 450 -14.21 -14.11 -15.65
CA THR A 450 -14.81 -13.58 -14.41
C THR A 450 -14.68 -12.07 -14.32
N LEU A 451 -15.73 -11.40 -13.86
CA LEU A 451 -15.67 -10.05 -13.33
C LEU A 451 -15.56 -10.17 -11.81
N GLU A 452 -14.46 -9.69 -11.25
CA GLU A 452 -14.15 -9.77 -9.83
C GLU A 452 -13.99 -8.36 -9.28
N PHE A 453 -14.60 -8.08 -8.13
CA PHE A 453 -14.46 -6.77 -7.51
C PHE A 453 -14.57 -6.82 -5.99
N ALA A 454 -13.95 -5.83 -5.35
CA ALA A 454 -14.04 -5.59 -3.93
C ALA A 454 -14.34 -4.12 -3.67
N ARG A 455 -15.23 -3.85 -2.72
CA ARG A 455 -15.42 -2.48 -2.23
C ARG A 455 -14.18 -2.09 -1.45
N VAL A 456 -13.50 -1.04 -1.91
CA VAL A 456 -12.39 -0.39 -1.20
C VAL A 456 -12.93 0.91 -0.63
N SER A 457 -12.70 1.14 0.64
CA SER A 457 -13.20 2.31 1.35
C SER A 457 -12.04 3.03 2.01
#